data_AF-A0A9N9IJT7-F1
#
_entry.id   AF-A0A9N9IJT7-F1
#
_cell.length_a   1.000
_cell.length_b   1.000
_cell.length_c   1.000
_cell.angle_alpha   90.00
_cell.angle_beta   90.00
_cell.angle_gamma   90.00
#
_symmetry.space_group_name_H-M   'P 1'
#
loop_
_entity.id
_entity.type
_entity.pdbx_description
1 polymer ?
#
loop_
_entity_poly.entity_id
_entity_poly.type
_entity_poly.pdbx_seq_one_letter_code
_entity_poly.pdbx_strand_id
1 'polypeptide(L)'
;MSQRVPFYIALSGIACNIIGGISFFFFSSNVTLIGALSLTTYLRVCKEIAICLGKYDYKFILVILSVSLIITLIGIEDYGQSKYWCYTNPSNRITPLITTSLIFLILLVILYCYIMTIMEVYVNIKKFGSKLSQVDIIVARKIILYILIFLLEWSPV
;
A
#
# COMPACT_ATOMS: atom_id res chain seq x y z
N MET A 1 -37.93 -0.02 28.91
CA MET A 1 -36.59 0.23 29.48
C MET A 1 -35.58 -0.12 28.39
N SER A 2 -35.10 0.89 27.66
CA SER A 2 -34.23 0.71 26.49
C SER A 2 -32.80 0.43 26.96
N GLN A 3 -32.35 -0.81 26.81
CA GLN A 3 -31.01 -1.23 27.20
C GLN A 3 -30.04 -0.73 26.13
N ARG A 4 -29.45 0.45 26.35
CA ARG A 4 -28.30 0.93 25.57
C ARG A 4 -27.13 -0.02 25.82
N VAL A 5 -27.02 -1.05 24.99
CA VAL A 5 -25.81 -1.86 24.91
C VAL A 5 -24.72 -0.94 24.40
N PRO A 6 -23.64 -0.74 25.14
CA PRO A 6 -22.59 0.11 24.65
C PRO A 6 -21.92 -0.50 23.41
N PHE A 7 -21.59 0.36 22.45
CA PHE A 7 -20.95 0.02 21.18
C PHE A 7 -19.72 -0.91 21.34
N TYR A 8 -19.04 -0.84 22.48
CA TYR A 8 -17.88 -1.66 22.85
C TYR A 8 -18.19 -3.16 23.10
N ILE A 9 -19.45 -3.55 23.37
CA ILE A 9 -19.84 -4.95 23.59
C ILE A 9 -20.33 -5.61 22.29
N ALA A 10 -20.82 -4.82 21.33
CA ALA A 10 -21.32 -5.33 20.04
C ALA A 10 -20.21 -5.82 19.10
N LEU A 11 -18.96 -5.41 19.35
CA LEU A 11 -17.79 -5.76 18.54
C LEU A 11 -16.92 -6.84 19.20
N SER A 12 -17.52 -7.82 19.86
CA SER A 12 -16.78 -8.94 20.47
C SER A 12 -17.05 -10.25 19.72
N GLY A 13 -16.01 -11.08 19.55
CA GLY A 13 -16.07 -12.35 18.85
C GLY A 13 -15.79 -12.25 17.34
N ILE A 14 -16.42 -13.14 16.57
CA ILE A 14 -16.15 -13.39 15.14
C ILE A 14 -16.26 -12.11 14.29
N ALA A 15 -17.18 -11.21 14.63
CA ALA A 15 -17.37 -9.96 13.92
C ALA A 15 -16.11 -9.07 13.93
N CYS A 16 -15.37 -9.03 15.05
CA CYS A 16 -14.15 -8.23 15.14
C CYS A 16 -13.02 -8.83 14.30
N ASN A 17 -12.91 -10.16 14.25
CA ASN A 17 -11.92 -10.83 13.42
C ASN A 17 -12.16 -10.56 11.92
N ILE A 18 -13.44 -10.58 11.49
CA ILE A 18 -13.83 -10.25 10.12
C ILE A 18 -13.48 -8.79 9.81
N ILE A 19 -13.82 -7.85 10.69
CA ILE A 19 -13.51 -6.42 10.49
C ILE A 19 -12.00 -6.19 10.45
N GLY A 20 -11.24 -6.85 11.33
CA GLY A 20 -9.77 -6.79 11.35
C GLY A 20 -9.16 -7.32 10.05
N GLY A 21 -9.64 -8.47 9.57
CA GLY A 21 -9.21 -9.05 8.30
C GLY A 21 -9.56 -8.17 7.10
N ILE A 22 -10.78 -7.62 7.04
CA ILE A 22 -11.18 -6.68 5.98
C ILE A 22 -10.28 -5.43 5.99
N SER A 23 -10.02 -4.87 7.18
CA SER A 23 -9.17 -3.69 7.33
C SER A 23 -7.74 -3.97 6.87
N PHE A 24 -7.18 -5.11 7.28
CA PHE A 24 -5.86 -5.56 6.86
C PHE A 24 -5.79 -5.83 5.34
N PHE A 25 -6.82 -6.43 4.76
CA PHE A 25 -6.90 -6.70 3.33
C PHE A 25 -6.85 -5.40 2.51
N PHE A 26 -7.69 -4.42 2.86
CA PHE A 26 -7.67 -3.12 2.17
C PHE A 26 -6.34 -2.41 2.36
N PHE A 27 -5.81 -2.42 3.58
CA PHE A 27 -4.50 -1.84 3.86
C PHE A 27 -3.38 -2.49 3.01
N SER A 28 -3.26 -3.82 3.05
CA SER A 28 -2.28 -4.59 2.27
C SER A 28 -2.43 -4.34 0.77
N SER A 29 -3.67 -4.29 0.27
CA SER A 29 -3.96 -4.01 -1.14
C SER A 29 -3.47 -2.62 -1.54
N ASN A 30 -3.72 -1.60 -0.72
CA ASN A 30 -3.25 -0.24 -0.97
C ASN A 30 -1.73 -0.14 -0.98
N VAL A 31 -1.06 -0.67 0.04
CA VAL A 31 0.41 -0.69 0.14
C VAL A 31 1.03 -1.36 -1.09
N THR A 32 0.51 -2.54 -1.46
CA THR A 32 1.03 -3.32 -2.58
C THR A 32 0.76 -2.64 -3.92
N LEU A 33 -0.41 -2.02 -4.08
CA LEU A 33 -0.75 -1.25 -5.28
C LEU A 33 0.19 -0.05 -5.46
N ILE A 34 0.45 0.72 -4.40
CA ILE A 34 1.37 1.86 -4.44
C ILE A 34 2.80 1.37 -4.70
N GLY A 35 3.21 0.27 -4.08
CA GLY A 35 4.47 -0.41 -4.34
C GLY A 35 4.65 -0.77 -5.80
N ALA A 36 3.66 -1.45 -6.37
CA ALA A 36 3.61 -1.80 -7.77
C ALA A 36 3.69 -0.58 -8.70
N LEU A 37 2.89 0.46 -8.45
CA LEU A 37 2.91 1.70 -9.23
C LEU A 37 4.28 2.39 -9.20
N SER A 38 4.90 2.44 -8.01
CA SER A 38 6.24 3.04 -7.85
C SER A 38 7.30 2.27 -8.64
N LEU A 39 7.26 0.94 -8.60
CA LEU A 39 8.18 0.08 -9.33
C LEU A 39 7.98 0.17 -10.85
N THR A 40 6.74 0.12 -11.34
CA THR A 40 6.46 0.25 -12.77
C THR A 40 6.88 1.62 -13.30
N THR A 41 6.70 2.68 -12.49
CA THR A 41 7.13 4.03 -12.85
C THR A 41 8.66 4.13 -12.91
N TYR A 42 9.35 3.59 -11.91
CA TYR A 42 10.81 3.49 -11.90
C TYR A 42 11.35 2.73 -13.11
N LEU A 43 10.78 1.57 -13.42
CA LEU A 43 11.18 0.76 -14.58
C LEU A 43 11.00 1.51 -15.89
N ARG A 44 9.87 2.22 -16.05
CA ARG A 44 9.60 2.99 -17.25
C ARG A 44 10.50 4.21 -17.39
N VAL A 45 10.76 4.94 -16.31
CA VAL A 45 11.52 6.21 -16.34
C VAL A 45 13.02 5.98 -16.27
N CYS A 46 13.50 5.19 -15.32
CA CYS A 46 14.94 5.00 -15.07
C CYS A 46 15.55 3.84 -15.86
N LYS A 47 14.74 2.88 -16.33
CA LYS A 47 15.22 1.72 -17.08
C LYS A 47 14.66 1.65 -18.50
N GLU A 48 13.79 2.58 -18.89
CA GLU A 48 13.12 2.60 -20.20
C GLU A 48 12.32 1.31 -20.52
N ILE A 49 11.98 0.53 -19.48
CA ILE A 49 11.19 -0.70 -19.62
C ILE A 49 9.71 -0.32 -19.48
N ALA A 50 9.05 -0.17 -20.63
CA ALA A 50 7.61 0.09 -20.67
C ALA A 50 6.82 -1.23 -20.56
N ILE A 51 6.20 -1.44 -19.40
CA ILE A 51 5.26 -2.53 -19.18
C ILE A 51 3.87 -2.08 -19.71
N CYS A 52 3.61 -2.37 -20.98
CA CYS A 52 2.34 -2.03 -21.63
C CYS A 52 1.35 -3.20 -21.54
N LEU A 53 0.62 -3.33 -20.43
CA LEU A 53 -0.38 -4.39 -20.28
C LEU A 53 -1.71 -4.06 -20.99
N GLY A 54 -2.03 -2.78 -21.22
CA GLY A 54 -3.19 -2.37 -22.02
C GLY A 54 -4.49 -2.99 -21.51
N LYS A 55 -5.14 -3.85 -22.31
CA LYS A 55 -6.35 -4.58 -21.89
C LYS A 55 -6.11 -5.51 -20.69
N TYR A 56 -4.87 -5.86 -20.37
CA TYR A 56 -4.52 -6.80 -19.30
C TYR A 56 -4.17 -6.15 -17.96
N ASP A 57 -4.31 -4.83 -17.79
CA ASP A 57 -4.04 -4.14 -16.51
C ASP A 57 -4.90 -4.72 -15.37
N TYR A 58 -6.12 -5.19 -15.66
CA TYR A 58 -6.97 -5.85 -14.66
C TYR A 58 -6.36 -7.15 -14.14
N LYS A 59 -5.53 -7.86 -14.92
CA LYS A 59 -4.84 -9.08 -14.46
C LYS A 59 -3.80 -8.74 -13.40
N PHE A 60 -3.11 -7.60 -13.56
CA PHE A 60 -2.14 -7.13 -12.60
C PHE A 60 -2.79 -6.71 -11.28
N ILE A 61 -3.90 -5.96 -11.36
CA ILE A 61 -4.72 -5.63 -10.19
C ILE A 61 -5.25 -6.89 -9.52
N LEU A 62 -5.71 -7.87 -10.30
CA LEU A 62 -6.20 -9.15 -9.78
C LEU A 62 -5.10 -9.93 -9.03
N VAL A 63 -3.86 -9.94 -9.55
CA VAL A 63 -2.72 -10.55 -8.84
C VAL A 63 -2.47 -9.85 -7.50
N ILE A 64 -2.47 -8.52 -7.48
CA ILE A 64 -2.30 -7.75 -6.24
C ILE A 64 -3.37 -8.10 -5.21
N LEU A 65 -4.65 -8.07 -5.62
CA LEU A 65 -5.77 -8.41 -4.74
C LEU A 65 -5.70 -9.86 -4.27
N SER A 66 -5.28 -10.78 -5.14
CA SER A 66 -5.15 -12.20 -4.77
C SER A 66 -4.04 -12.42 -3.74
N VAL A 67 -2.88 -11.77 -3.90
CA VAL A 67 -1.78 -11.85 -2.94
C VAL A 67 -2.18 -11.25 -1.59
N SER A 68 -2.79 -10.07 -1.60
CA SER A 68 -3.29 -9.45 -0.37
C SER A 68 -4.35 -10.29 0.32
N LEU A 69 -5.23 -10.96 -0.43
CA LEU A 69 -6.23 -11.87 0.13
C LEU A 69 -5.58 -13.10 0.77
N ILE A 70 -4.60 -13.72 0.10
CA ILE A 70 -3.89 -14.90 0.64
C ILE A 70 -3.20 -14.55 1.96
N ILE A 71 -2.47 -13.42 2.01
CA ILE A 71 -1.79 -12.97 3.24
C ILE A 71 -2.82 -12.71 4.35
N THR A 72 -3.97 -12.12 4.01
CA THR A 72 -5.05 -11.87 4.98
C THR A 72 -5.63 -13.18 5.51
N LEU A 73 -5.86 -14.17 4.66
CA LEU A 73 -6.41 -15.46 5.06
C LEU A 73 -5.45 -16.25 5.96
N ILE A 74 -4.15 -16.17 5.70
CA ILE A 74 -3.13 -16.79 6.56
C ILE A 74 -3.16 -16.18 7.98
N GLY A 75 -3.38 -14.87 8.09
CA GLY A 75 -3.40 -14.14 9.36
C GLY A 75 -4.74 -14.13 10.10
N ILE A 76 -5.75 -14.87 9.65
CA ILE A 76 -7.13 -14.71 10.15
C ILE A 76 -7.29 -15.03 11.65
N GLU A 77 -6.48 -15.95 12.15
CA GLU A 77 -6.47 -16.38 13.56
C GLU A 77 -5.82 -15.32 14.48
N ASP A 78 -4.97 -14.47 13.93
CA ASP A 78 -4.27 -13.41 14.66
C ASP A 78 -5.04 -12.09 14.69
N TYR A 79 -6.14 -11.98 13.93
CA TYR A 79 -7.00 -10.80 13.98
C TYR A 79 -7.91 -10.83 15.20
N GLY A 80 -8.13 -9.66 15.78
CA GLY A 80 -8.99 -9.54 16.95
C GLY A 80 -9.07 -8.12 17.50
N GLN A 81 -9.63 -8.02 18.70
CA GLN A 81 -9.88 -6.74 19.34
C GLN A 81 -8.58 -6.13 19.86
N SER A 82 -8.23 -4.97 19.31
CA SER A 82 -7.31 -4.01 19.92
C SER A 82 -8.14 -2.96 20.66
N LYS A 83 -7.52 -2.29 21.64
CA LYS A 83 -8.17 -1.46 22.68
C LYS A 83 -9.37 -0.61 22.21
N TYR A 84 -9.30 -0.04 21.00
CA TYR A 84 -10.37 0.79 20.41
C TYR A 84 -10.82 0.37 18.99
N TRP A 85 -10.21 -0.65 18.38
CA TRP A 85 -10.47 -1.08 16.99
C TRP A 85 -10.15 -2.55 16.77
N CYS A 86 -10.60 -3.13 15.66
CA CYS A 86 -10.26 -4.50 15.27
C CYS A 86 -9.11 -4.49 14.27
N TYR A 87 -7.98 -5.09 14.64
CA TYR A 87 -6.82 -5.24 13.75
C TYR A 87 -6.09 -6.52 14.13
N THR A 88 -4.89 -6.43 14.69
CA THR A 88 -4.15 -7.57 15.25
C THR A 88 -4.40 -7.70 16.75
N ASN A 89 -4.64 -8.92 17.22
CA ASN A 89 -4.77 -9.22 18.63
C ASN A 89 -3.41 -9.01 19.35
N PRO A 90 -3.33 -8.14 20.38
CA PRO A 90 -2.06 -7.82 21.05
C PRO A 90 -1.45 -8.99 21.86
N SER A 91 -2.17 -10.11 22.01
CA SER A 91 -1.65 -11.31 22.68
C SER A 91 -0.50 -11.96 21.91
N ASN A 92 -0.53 -11.93 20.58
CA ASN A 92 0.57 -12.42 19.75
C ASN A 92 1.41 -11.24 19.27
N ARG A 93 2.60 -11.05 19.89
CA ARG A 93 3.52 -9.95 19.52
C ARG A 93 4.32 -10.21 18.25
N ILE A 94 4.34 -11.46 17.75
CA ILE A 94 5.19 -11.86 16.62
C ILE A 94 4.55 -11.44 15.30
N THR A 95 3.27 -11.77 15.09
CA THR A 95 2.52 -11.41 13.87
C THR A 95 2.55 -9.91 13.55
N PRO A 96 2.22 -8.97 14.47
CA PRO A 96 2.26 -7.55 14.18
C PRO A 96 3.67 -7.06 13.88
N LEU A 97 4.71 -7.68 14.46
CA LEU A 97 6.10 -7.33 14.22
C LEU A 97 6.56 -7.77 12.83
N ILE A 98 6.20 -8.98 12.40
CA ILE A 98 6.47 -9.47 11.04
C ILE A 98 5.72 -8.61 10.01
N THR A 99 4.43 -8.36 10.21
CA THR A 99 3.66 -7.54 9.26
C THR A 99 4.20 -6.12 9.16
N THR A 100 4.55 -5.50 10.29
CA THR A 100 5.13 -4.15 10.32
C THR A 100 6.49 -4.12 9.63
N SER A 101 7.33 -5.13 9.84
CA SER A 101 8.63 -5.25 9.17
C SER A 101 8.48 -5.38 7.66
N LEU A 102 7.56 -6.22 7.18
CA LEU A 102 7.26 -6.37 5.75
C LEU A 102 6.78 -5.06 5.11
N ILE A 103 5.85 -4.36 5.77
CA ILE A 103 5.37 -3.05 5.32
C ILE A 103 6.52 -2.05 5.24
N PHE A 104 7.37 -1.99 6.26
CA PHE A 104 8.52 -1.09 6.28
C PHE A 104 9.49 -1.36 5.14
N LEU A 105 9.77 -2.64 4.83
CA LEU A 105 10.60 -3.01 3.67
C LEU A 105 9.96 -2.54 2.36
N ILE A 106 8.64 -2.70 2.19
CA ILE A 106 7.94 -2.22 1.00
C ILE A 106 8.04 -0.68 0.89
N LEU A 107 7.88 0.04 2.00
CA LEU A 107 8.04 1.50 2.05
C LEU A 107 9.45 1.95 1.66
N LEU A 108 10.50 1.23 2.09
CA LEU A 108 11.87 1.52 1.68
C LEU A 108 12.08 1.34 0.17
N VAL A 109 11.50 0.28 -0.41
CA VAL A 109 11.54 0.05 -1.87
C VAL A 109 10.80 1.16 -2.61
N ILE A 110 9.62 1.57 -2.13
CA ILE A 110 8.85 2.69 -2.68
C ILE A 110 9.67 3.98 -2.65
N LEU A 111 10.29 4.28 -1.50
CA LEU A 111 11.11 5.48 -1.32
C LEU A 111 12.31 5.50 -2.26
N TYR A 112 12.99 4.36 -2.41
CA TYR A 112 14.09 4.22 -3.38
C TYR A 112 13.61 4.47 -4.81
N CYS A 113 12.53 3.81 -5.24
CA CYS A 113 11.96 3.98 -6.58
C CYS A 113 11.56 5.44 -6.82
N TYR A 114 10.98 6.08 -5.81
CA TYR A 114 10.57 7.48 -5.82
C TYR A 114 11.74 8.44 -6.04
N ILE A 115 12.79 8.33 -5.22
CA ILE A 115 13.97 9.21 -5.30
C ILE A 115 14.62 9.08 -6.68
N MET A 116 14.84 7.84 -7.15
CA MET A 116 15.45 7.59 -8.45
C MET A 116 14.63 8.17 -9.60
N THR A 117 13.30 7.99 -9.57
CA THR A 117 12.40 8.53 -10.60
C THR A 117 12.49 10.06 -10.67
N ILE A 118 12.49 10.74 -9.52
CA ILE A 118 12.61 12.20 -9.47
C ILE A 118 13.97 12.67 -10.00
N MET A 119 15.05 12.02 -9.58
CA MET A 119 16.40 12.37 -10.03
C MET A 119 16.51 12.27 -11.56
N GLU A 120 16.00 11.19 -12.13
CA GLU A 120 16.03 10.96 -13.58
C GLU A 120 15.21 12.01 -14.34
N VAL A 121 13.99 12.31 -13.86
CA VAL A 121 13.15 13.37 -14.45
C VAL A 121 13.84 14.73 -14.37
N TYR A 122 14.46 15.06 -13.24
CA TYR A 122 15.18 16.33 -13.05
C TYR A 122 16.38 16.46 -14.00
N VAL A 123 17.19 15.40 -14.13
CA VAL A 123 18.34 15.38 -15.06
C VAL A 123 17.88 15.52 -16.51
N ASN A 124 16.82 14.80 -16.90
CA ASN A 124 16.31 14.86 -18.27
C ASN A 124 15.73 16.23 -18.63
N ILE A 125 14.99 16.87 -17.72
CA ILE A 125 14.50 18.25 -17.90
C ILE A 125 15.68 19.23 -18.08
N LYS A 126 16.72 19.10 -17.26
CA LYS A 126 17.92 19.95 -17.34
C LYS A 126 18.71 19.75 -18.64
N LYS A 127 18.78 18.52 -19.14
CA LYS A 127 19.62 18.14 -20.30
C LYS A 127 18.97 18.40 -21.65
N PHE A 128 17.66 18.14 -21.79
CA PHE A 128 16.98 18.15 -23.09
C PHE A 128 15.92 19.25 -23.25
N GLY A 129 15.65 20.03 -22.19
CA GLY A 129 14.47 20.90 -22.18
C GLY A 129 13.17 20.08 -22.32
N SER A 130 12.03 20.74 -22.50
CA SER A 130 10.67 20.15 -22.47
C SER A 130 10.32 19.12 -23.56
N LYS A 131 11.30 18.54 -24.27
CA LYS A 131 11.10 17.52 -25.30
C LYS A 131 10.78 16.11 -24.76
N LEU A 132 10.91 15.89 -23.45
CA LEU A 132 10.35 14.70 -22.82
C LEU A 132 8.82 14.82 -22.89
N SER A 133 8.13 13.72 -23.24
CA SER A 133 6.66 13.66 -23.30
C SER A 133 6.07 14.34 -22.05
N GLN A 134 5.50 15.54 -22.23
CA GLN A 134 4.96 16.33 -21.11
C GLN A 134 3.96 15.50 -20.30
N VAL A 135 3.27 14.58 -20.98
CA VAL A 135 2.35 13.61 -20.41
C VAL A 135 3.04 12.72 -19.38
N ASP A 136 4.22 12.16 -19.67
CA ASP A 136 4.95 11.28 -18.75
C ASP A 136 5.47 12.03 -17.52
N ILE A 137 5.90 13.29 -17.67
CA ILE A 137 6.29 14.14 -16.54
C ILE A 137 5.08 14.47 -15.65
N ILE A 138 3.94 14.83 -16.25
CA ILE A 138 2.72 15.16 -15.50
C ILE A 138 2.21 13.93 -14.74
N VAL A 139 2.21 12.76 -15.37
CA VAL A 139 1.79 11.50 -14.75
C VAL A 139 2.74 11.10 -13.62
N ALA A 140 4.06 11.15 -13.85
CA ALA A 140 5.06 10.85 -12.82
C ALA A 140 4.89 11.78 -11.62
N ARG A 141 4.69 13.10 -11.84
CA ARG A 141 4.48 14.08 -10.76
C ARG A 141 3.24 13.78 -9.90
N LYS A 142 2.14 13.33 -10.51
CA LYS A 142 0.95 12.92 -9.75
C LYS A 142 1.23 11.67 -8.92
N ILE A 143 1.86 10.66 -9.51
CA ILE A 143 2.22 9.41 -8.81
C ILE A 143 3.17 9.71 -7.63
N ILE A 144 4.15 10.59 -7.84
CA ILE A 144 5.05 11.12 -6.82
C ILE A 144 4.28 11.75 -5.66
N LEU A 145 3.31 12.62 -5.96
CA LEU A 145 2.51 13.26 -4.92
C LEU A 145 1.71 12.23 -4.09
N TYR A 146 1.13 11.22 -4.74
CA TYR A 146 0.42 10.14 -4.06
C TYR A 146 1.34 9.31 -3.16
N ILE A 147 2.56 8.98 -3.63
CA ILE A 147 3.57 8.28 -2.83
C ILE A 147 3.98 9.13 -1.61
N LEU A 148 4.15 10.44 -1.78
CA LEU A 148 4.52 11.35 -0.69
C LEU A 148 3.41 11.42 0.37
N ILE A 149 2.15 11.58 -0.04
CA ILE A 149 1.00 11.60 0.88
C ILE A 149 0.94 10.28 1.66
N PHE A 150 1.15 9.15 0.98
CA PHE A 150 1.18 7.84 1.62
C PHE A 150 2.31 7.73 2.65
N LEU A 151 3.54 8.17 2.32
CA LEU A 151 4.64 8.17 3.28
C LEU A 151 4.36 9.02 4.53
N LEU A 152 3.66 10.15 4.38
CA LEU A 152 3.26 11.01 5.49
C LEU A 152 2.13 10.41 6.34
N GLU A 153 1.18 9.71 5.71
CA GLU A 153 0.09 9.01 6.42
C GLU A 153 0.62 7.87 7.29
N TRP A 154 1.70 7.20 6.85
CA TRP A 154 2.29 6.05 7.54
C TRP A 154 3.52 6.38 8.38
N SER A 155 4.04 7.62 8.33
CA SER A 155 4.99 8.10 9.34
C SER A 155 4.21 8.35 10.63
N PRO A 156 4.42 7.58 11.71
CA PRO A 156 3.72 7.83 12.96
C PRO A 156 4.09 9.21 13.47
N VAL A 157 3.08 10.01 13.81
CA VAL A 157 3.21 11.18 14.70
C VAL A 157 3.16 10.69 16.14
#